data_AF-A0A496Y659-F1
#
_entry.id   AF-A0A496Y659-F1
#
_cell.length_a   1.000
_cell.length_b   1.000
_cell.length_c   1.000
_cell.angle_alpha   90.00
_cell.angle_beta   90.00
_cell.angle_gamma   90.00
#
_symmetry.space_group_name_H-M   'P 1'
#
loop_
_entity.id
_entity.type
_entity.pdbx_description
1 polymer ?
#
loop_
_entity_poly.entity_id
_entity_poly.type
_entity_poly.pdbx_seq_one_letter_code
_entity_poly.pdbx_strand_id
1 'polypeptide(L)'
;MLNEKSFSRGVRLVSLLVLFLFSAVSARSELTASPLQKRVISILKRYRQDPANWGIQVRSLAKGDDLVSFNSTRLYMPASNLKLIVTACALDGLGPGFRYLTTVMADGELVPADSLLKGDLILRGSGDPTISKRFYPTYTAVWDKLAEQVKRAGISRITGALVVDNTLFEPPFLAEGWGWEDLMWWYAAPVSALAYNDNCIDVEVFPARRVGEPPEVRIKPPGSGIRLQNKALTVARRSEDRLIISRDTPGGGINLGGGIYRRSLGFLEHVAVDDPPGFAANA
;
A
#
# COMPACT_ATOMS: atom_id res chain seq x y z
N MET A 1 7.15 38.61 87.01
CA MET A 1 6.03 37.77 87.47
C MET A 1 4.76 38.29 86.83
N LEU A 2 4.10 37.45 86.03
CA LEU A 2 2.68 37.46 85.60
C LEU A 2 2.24 38.72 84.80
N ASN A 3 1.65 38.65 83.61
CA ASN A 3 0.59 37.74 83.22
C ASN A 3 0.50 37.67 81.67
N GLU A 4 0.78 36.51 81.09
CA GLU A 4 0.34 36.16 79.74
C GLU A 4 -1.17 35.91 79.77
N LYS A 5 -1.93 36.64 78.96
CA LYS A 5 -3.19 36.21 78.29
C LYS A 5 -3.97 37.43 77.81
N SER A 6 -3.85 37.75 76.52
CA SER A 6 -4.98 38.04 75.63
C SER A 6 -4.49 38.49 74.25
N PHE A 7 -3.74 37.62 73.57
CA PHE A 7 -3.41 37.78 72.15
C PHE A 7 -3.94 36.56 71.39
N SER A 8 -5.26 36.33 71.42
CA SER A 8 -5.83 35.11 70.80
C SER A 8 -7.19 35.27 70.13
N ARG A 9 -7.67 36.49 69.86
CA ARG A 9 -8.96 36.70 69.18
C ARG A 9 -8.90 37.32 67.78
N GLY A 10 -7.75 37.85 67.35
CA GLY A 10 -7.62 38.51 66.03
C GLY A 10 -7.06 37.63 64.89
N VAL A 11 -6.31 36.57 65.20
CA VAL A 11 -5.56 35.81 64.17
C VAL A 11 -6.29 34.52 63.73
N ARG A 12 -7.33 34.08 64.45
CA ARG A 12 -8.09 32.87 64.07
C ARG A 12 -9.16 33.08 63.00
N LEU A 13 -9.57 34.33 62.70
CA LEU A 13 -10.58 34.57 61.67
C LEU A 13 -10.00 34.69 60.24
N VAL A 14 -8.74 35.10 60.10
CA VAL A 14 -8.11 35.27 58.76
C VAL A 14 -7.54 33.95 58.23
N SER A 15 -7.04 33.07 59.10
CA SER A 15 -6.53 31.75 58.68
C SER A 15 -7.63 30.76 58.28
N LEU A 16 -8.87 30.93 58.78
CA LEU A 16 -10.01 30.10 58.42
C LEU A 16 -10.68 30.53 57.10
N LEU A 17 -10.56 31.81 56.71
CA LEU A 17 -11.09 32.28 55.41
C LEU A 17 -10.17 31.89 54.24
N VAL A 18 -8.84 31.85 54.44
CA VAL A 18 -7.88 31.45 53.38
C VAL A 18 -7.88 29.93 53.15
N LEU A 19 -8.23 29.13 54.15
CA LEU A 19 -8.41 27.66 54.00
C LEU A 19 -9.78 27.28 53.39
N PHE A 20 -10.80 28.14 53.50
CA PHE A 20 -12.09 27.91 52.85
C PHE A 20 -12.14 28.40 51.40
N LEU A 21 -11.34 29.43 51.04
CA LEU A 21 -11.23 29.93 49.67
C LEU A 21 -10.35 29.06 48.75
N PHE A 22 -9.55 28.13 49.29
CA PHE A 22 -8.86 27.09 48.50
C PHE A 22 -9.65 25.78 48.37
N SER A 23 -10.78 25.64 49.09
CA SER A 23 -11.67 24.49 49.00
C SER A 23 -12.90 24.77 48.11
N ALA A 24 -13.02 25.98 47.58
CA ALA A 24 -14.02 26.33 46.59
C ALA A 24 -13.61 25.79 45.21
N VAL A 25 -14.10 24.58 44.93
CA VAL A 25 -14.37 24.08 43.57
C VAL A 25 -13.12 23.75 42.75
N SER A 26 -12.29 22.84 43.27
CA SER A 26 -11.92 21.69 42.43
C SER A 26 -13.09 20.70 42.43
N ALA A 27 -14.24 21.11 41.89
CA ALA A 27 -15.08 20.14 41.21
C ALA A 27 -14.27 19.74 39.97
N ARG A 28 -13.32 18.81 40.16
CA ARG A 28 -13.07 17.84 39.11
C ARG A 28 -14.45 17.26 38.87
N SER A 29 -15.11 17.70 37.81
CA SER A 29 -16.11 16.85 37.20
C SER A 29 -15.37 15.53 37.01
N GLU A 30 -15.64 14.55 37.86
CA GLU A 30 -15.61 13.19 37.38
C GLU A 30 -16.56 13.25 36.19
N LEU A 31 -15.99 13.44 35.00
CA LEU A 31 -16.69 13.33 33.74
C LEU A 31 -17.24 11.92 33.80
N THR A 32 -18.47 11.79 34.27
CA THR A 32 -19.17 10.51 34.28
C THR A 32 -19.12 10.06 32.85
N ALA A 33 -18.33 9.02 32.59
CA ALA A 33 -18.07 8.53 31.25
C ALA A 33 -19.40 8.47 30.50
N SER A 34 -19.43 9.05 29.30
CA SER A 34 -20.64 9.09 28.47
C SER A 34 -21.25 7.67 28.39
N PRO A 35 -22.58 7.53 28.25
CA PRO A 35 -23.18 6.20 28.06
C PRO A 35 -22.50 5.40 26.94
N LEU A 36 -22.03 6.09 25.89
CA LEU A 36 -21.22 5.52 24.83
C LEU A 36 -19.85 5.02 25.32
N GLN A 37 -19.08 5.83 26.05
CA GLN A 37 -17.80 5.42 26.61
C GLN A 37 -17.94 4.22 27.55
N LYS A 38 -18.95 4.21 28.42
CA LYS A 38 -19.25 3.06 29.27
C LYS A 38 -19.53 1.80 28.45
N ARG A 39 -20.30 1.93 27.37
CA ARG A 39 -20.60 0.81 26.46
C ARG A 39 -19.34 0.31 25.75
N VAL A 40 -18.50 1.18 25.20
CA VAL A 40 -17.23 0.79 24.57
C VAL A 40 -16.31 0.07 25.57
N ILE A 41 -16.14 0.62 26.77
CA ILE A 41 -15.33 -0.03 27.82
C ILE A 41 -15.90 -1.40 28.20
N SER A 42 -17.23 -1.55 28.27
CA SER A 42 -17.86 -2.85 28.56
C SER A 42 -17.57 -3.90 27.47
N ILE A 43 -17.52 -3.48 26.20
CA ILE A 43 -17.15 -4.37 25.08
C ILE A 43 -15.69 -4.78 25.20
N LEU A 44 -14.78 -3.83 25.41
CA LEU A 44 -13.35 -4.11 25.60
C LEU A 44 -13.10 -5.06 26.78
N LYS A 45 -13.87 -4.93 27.86
CA LYS A 45 -13.78 -5.86 29.01
C LYS A 45 -14.05 -7.32 28.65
N ARG A 46 -14.87 -7.60 27.62
CA ARG A 46 -15.14 -8.98 27.16
C ARG A 46 -13.92 -9.62 26.47
N TYR A 47 -13.00 -8.80 25.97
CA TYR A 47 -11.78 -9.24 25.30
C TYR A 47 -10.54 -9.15 26.20
N ARG A 48 -10.72 -9.02 27.53
CA ARG A 48 -9.61 -8.83 28.49
C ARG A 48 -8.58 -9.95 28.55
N GLN A 49 -8.90 -11.13 28.01
CA GLN A 49 -7.96 -12.26 27.94
C GLN A 49 -7.04 -12.18 26.71
N ASP A 50 -7.31 -11.24 25.79
CA ASP A 50 -6.43 -10.96 24.66
C ASP A 50 -5.31 -9.98 25.11
N PRO A 51 -4.03 -10.31 24.93
CA PRO A 51 -2.92 -9.41 25.25
C PRO A 51 -2.86 -8.14 24.37
N ALA A 52 -3.79 -7.95 23.44
CA ALA A 52 -3.86 -6.78 22.56
C ALA A 52 -3.97 -5.44 23.32
N ASN A 53 -3.17 -4.46 22.86
CA ASN A 53 -3.28 -3.08 23.28
C ASN A 53 -4.29 -2.34 22.41
N TRP A 54 -5.34 -1.78 23.02
CA TRP A 54 -6.40 -1.05 22.31
C TRP A 54 -6.26 0.45 22.53
N GLY A 55 -6.38 1.22 21.44
CA GLY A 55 -6.54 2.67 21.45
C GLY A 55 -7.81 3.04 20.69
N ILE A 56 -8.73 3.80 21.31
CA ILE A 56 -10.00 4.20 20.71
C ILE A 56 -10.25 5.68 20.99
N GLN A 57 -10.52 6.44 19.93
CA GLN A 57 -11.04 7.80 20.01
C GLN A 57 -12.28 7.91 19.12
N VAL A 58 -13.35 8.49 19.66
CA VAL A 58 -14.54 8.88 18.90
C VAL A 58 -14.77 10.36 19.16
N ARG A 59 -14.68 11.18 18.11
CA ARG A 59 -14.81 12.63 18.20
C ARG A 59 -16.06 13.11 17.48
N SER A 60 -16.78 14.04 18.10
CA SER A 60 -17.84 14.78 17.44
C SER A 60 -17.24 15.81 16.48
N LEU A 61 -17.54 15.72 15.19
CA LEU A 61 -17.10 16.73 14.22
C LEU A 61 -17.84 18.07 14.38
N ALA A 62 -19.07 18.05 14.89
CA ALA A 62 -19.88 19.26 15.08
C ALA A 62 -19.51 20.04 16.34
N LYS A 63 -19.11 19.34 17.42
CA LYS A 63 -18.81 19.95 18.72
C LYS A 63 -17.31 19.99 19.05
N GLY A 64 -16.50 19.17 18.39
CA GLY A 64 -15.06 19.03 18.64
C GLY A 64 -14.70 18.24 19.90
N ASP A 65 -15.69 17.74 20.65
CA ASP A 65 -15.48 16.97 21.88
C ASP A 65 -15.27 15.47 21.61
N ASP A 66 -14.48 14.84 22.49
CA ASP A 66 -14.27 13.40 22.46
C ASP A 66 -15.43 12.70 23.19
N LEU A 67 -16.25 11.97 22.43
CA LEU A 67 -17.37 11.16 22.95
C LEU A 67 -16.88 9.87 23.62
N VAL A 68 -15.73 9.37 23.15
CA VAL A 68 -14.99 8.23 23.71
C VAL A 68 -13.50 8.53 23.61
N SER A 69 -12.79 8.36 24.72
CA SER A 69 -11.33 8.31 24.75
C SER A 69 -10.89 7.13 25.61
N PHE A 70 -10.13 6.21 25.02
CA PHE A 70 -9.55 5.06 25.70
C PHE A 70 -8.14 4.83 25.15
N ASN A 71 -7.10 5.11 25.94
CA ASN A 71 -5.69 5.05 25.52
C ASN A 71 -5.41 5.78 24.18
N SER A 72 -6.21 6.79 23.83
CA SER A 72 -6.21 7.37 22.48
C SER A 72 -4.94 8.13 22.10
N THR A 73 -4.10 8.48 23.07
CA THR A 73 -2.84 9.23 22.85
C THR A 73 -1.60 8.34 22.80
N ARG A 74 -1.75 7.02 22.93
CA ARG A 74 -0.63 6.08 22.79
C ARG A 74 -0.29 5.89 21.31
N LEU A 75 0.97 5.49 21.05
CA LEU A 75 1.42 5.13 19.72
C LEU A 75 1.07 3.68 19.41
N TYR A 76 0.59 3.44 18.19
CA TYR A 76 0.22 2.13 17.66
C TYR A 76 0.75 1.99 16.24
N MET A 77 1.00 0.76 15.79
CA MET A 77 1.21 0.50 14.37
C MET A 77 -0.13 0.70 13.65
N PRO A 78 -0.27 1.69 12.75
CA PRO A 78 -1.55 2.01 12.14
C PRO A 78 -1.96 1.00 11.05
N ALA A 79 -1.04 0.13 10.62
CA ALA A 79 -1.18 -0.68 9.41
C ALA A 79 -1.66 0.20 8.23
N SER A 80 -2.59 -0.30 7.41
CA SER A 80 -3.13 0.45 6.28
C SER A 80 -3.92 1.71 6.66
N ASN A 81 -4.20 1.99 7.95
CA ASN A 81 -4.80 3.28 8.33
C ASN A 81 -3.87 4.48 8.07
N LEU A 82 -2.55 4.25 7.96
CA LEU A 82 -1.60 5.30 7.55
C LEU A 82 -1.94 5.92 6.19
N LYS A 83 -2.62 5.15 5.32
CA LYS A 83 -3.08 5.63 4.00
C LYS A 83 -4.04 6.81 4.12
N LEU A 84 -4.76 6.98 5.23
CA LEU A 84 -5.61 8.17 5.45
C LEU A 84 -4.76 9.45 5.49
N ILE A 85 -3.62 9.42 6.20
CA ILE A 85 -2.71 10.56 6.31
C ILE A 85 -2.04 10.83 4.97
N VAL A 86 -1.49 9.80 4.32
CA VAL A 86 -0.80 9.95 3.03
C VAL A 86 -1.76 10.47 1.94
N THR A 87 -3.01 9.98 1.94
CA THR A 87 -4.04 10.47 1.00
C THR A 87 -4.37 11.94 1.26
N ALA A 88 -4.50 12.35 2.52
CA ALA A 88 -4.74 13.75 2.86
C ALA A 88 -3.58 14.65 2.39
N CYS A 89 -2.32 14.24 2.65
CA CYS A 89 -1.14 14.96 2.17
C CYS A 89 -1.07 15.03 0.64
N ALA A 90 -1.42 13.95 -0.06
CA ALA A 90 -1.44 13.94 -1.52
C ALA A 90 -2.51 14.88 -2.08
N LEU A 91 -3.71 14.89 -1.50
CA LEU A 91 -4.78 15.80 -1.90
C LEU A 91 -4.45 17.26 -1.63
N ASP A 92 -3.80 17.57 -0.51
CA ASP A 92 -3.35 18.92 -0.16
C ASP A 92 -2.22 19.41 -1.08
N GLY A 93 -1.20 18.56 -1.30
CA GLY A 93 -0.01 18.92 -2.07
C GLY A 93 -0.18 18.89 -3.60
N LEU A 94 -0.88 17.89 -4.13
CA LEU A 94 -1.07 17.72 -5.58
C LEU A 94 -2.40 18.31 -6.08
N GLY A 95 -3.39 18.41 -5.19
CA GLY A 95 -4.76 18.77 -5.54
C GLY A 95 -5.56 17.61 -6.15
N PRO A 96 -6.89 17.65 -6.06
CA PRO A 96 -7.76 16.58 -6.58
C PRO A 96 -7.78 16.50 -8.12
N GLY A 97 -7.31 17.55 -8.80
CA GLY A 97 -7.22 17.63 -10.25
C GLY A 97 -5.92 17.08 -10.83
N PHE A 98 -4.96 16.65 -10.00
CA PHE A 98 -3.67 16.17 -10.46
C PHE A 98 -3.80 15.02 -11.46
N ARG A 99 -2.93 15.02 -12.48
CA ARG A 99 -2.83 13.96 -13.48
C ARG A 99 -1.36 13.66 -13.71
N TYR A 100 -1.03 12.38 -13.75
CA TYR A 100 0.28 11.92 -14.18
C TYR A 100 0.44 12.15 -15.69
N LEU A 101 1.68 12.35 -16.11
CA LEU A 101 2.06 12.52 -17.50
C LEU A 101 3.17 11.53 -17.87
N THR A 102 2.87 10.59 -18.76
CA THR A 102 3.85 9.69 -19.35
C THR A 102 4.15 10.18 -20.75
N THR A 103 5.43 10.39 -21.07
CA THR A 103 5.85 11.03 -22.33
C THR A 103 6.76 10.11 -23.14
N VAL A 104 6.63 10.16 -24.46
CA VAL A 104 7.63 9.63 -25.39
C VAL A 104 8.33 10.80 -26.06
N MET A 105 9.65 10.85 -25.98
CA MET A 105 10.50 11.87 -26.57
C MET A 105 11.40 11.22 -27.63
N ALA A 106 11.82 12.00 -28.63
CA ALA A 106 12.79 11.55 -29.62
C ALA A 106 14.12 12.26 -29.37
N ASP A 107 15.21 11.50 -29.34
CA ASP A 107 16.57 12.02 -29.30
C ASP A 107 17.30 11.60 -30.58
N GLY A 108 17.34 12.50 -31.55
CA GLY A 108 17.93 12.25 -32.86
C GLY A 108 17.25 12.99 -33.99
N GLU A 109 17.69 12.70 -35.23
CA GLU A 109 17.17 13.33 -36.44
C GLU A 109 16.03 12.51 -37.05
N LEU A 110 14.84 13.10 -37.21
CA LEU A 110 13.77 12.50 -37.99
C LEU A 110 14.01 12.75 -39.49
N VAL A 111 14.08 11.67 -40.27
CA VAL A 111 14.07 11.69 -41.74
C VAL A 111 12.64 11.41 -42.22
N PRO A 112 11.86 12.45 -42.59
CA PRO A 112 10.42 12.29 -42.84
C PRO A 112 10.12 11.42 -44.07
N ALA A 113 10.98 11.50 -45.09
CA ALA A 113 10.83 10.73 -46.33
C ALA A 113 10.78 9.20 -46.09
N ASP A 114 11.50 8.73 -45.06
CA ASP A 114 11.59 7.31 -44.71
C ASP A 114 10.81 6.96 -43.43
N SER A 115 10.17 7.95 -42.80
CA SER A 115 9.57 7.83 -41.46
C SER A 115 10.56 7.23 -40.44
N LEU A 116 11.83 7.62 -40.52
CA LEU A 116 12.95 7.04 -39.78
C LEU A 116 13.51 8.05 -38.78
N LEU A 117 13.51 7.71 -37.50
CA LEU A 117 14.30 8.42 -36.49
C LEU A 117 15.71 7.83 -36.45
N LYS A 118 16.70 8.65 -36.79
CA LYS A 118 18.13 8.35 -36.59
C LYS A 118 18.52 8.70 -35.15
N GLY A 119 18.18 7.83 -34.22
CA GLY A 119 18.41 8.02 -32.79
C GLY A 119 17.46 7.20 -31.93
N ASP A 120 17.32 7.62 -30.68
CA ASP A 120 16.61 6.91 -29.63
C ASP A 120 15.19 7.46 -29.42
N LEU A 121 14.28 6.59 -28.98
CA LEU A 121 13.01 7.00 -28.36
C LEU A 121 13.13 6.85 -26.86
N ILE A 122 12.73 7.86 -26.12
CA ILE A 122 12.80 7.89 -24.66
C ILE A 122 11.37 7.84 -24.10
N LEU A 123 11.00 6.73 -23.46
CA LEU A 123 9.76 6.58 -22.72
C LEU A 123 10.00 6.99 -21.26
N ARG A 124 9.41 8.11 -20.85
CA ARG A 124 9.59 8.68 -19.51
C ARG A 124 8.32 8.57 -18.69
N GLY A 125 8.42 7.91 -17.53
CA GLY A 125 7.34 7.80 -16.56
C GLY A 125 7.35 8.93 -15.53
N SER A 126 6.18 9.25 -14.97
CA SER A 126 6.04 10.23 -13.87
C SER A 126 5.39 9.67 -12.59
N GLY A 127 5.30 8.34 -12.50
CA GLY A 127 4.70 7.63 -11.37
C GLY A 127 3.22 7.30 -11.55
N ASP A 128 2.72 7.24 -12.80
CA ASP A 128 1.33 6.90 -13.09
C ASP A 128 1.01 5.47 -12.60
N PRO A 129 0.19 5.30 -11.53
CA PRO A 129 -0.13 3.98 -11.00
C PRO A 129 -1.27 3.30 -11.77
N THR A 130 -1.76 3.90 -12.86
CA THR A 130 -2.98 3.45 -13.55
C THR A 130 -2.72 2.71 -14.85
N ILE A 131 -1.46 2.60 -15.30
CA ILE A 131 -1.10 1.87 -16.53
C ILE A 131 -1.24 0.36 -16.29
N SER A 132 -2.48 -0.12 -16.33
CA SER A 132 -2.87 -1.47 -15.95
C SER A 132 -4.21 -1.85 -16.58
N LYS A 133 -4.41 -3.14 -16.85
CA LYS A 133 -5.71 -3.67 -17.31
C LYS A 133 -6.85 -3.44 -16.29
N ARG A 134 -6.53 -3.12 -15.02
CA ARG A 134 -7.53 -2.69 -14.04
C ARG A 134 -8.31 -1.46 -14.51
N PHE A 135 -7.64 -0.54 -15.22
CA PHE A 135 -8.20 0.74 -15.63
C PHE A 135 -8.44 0.83 -17.14
N TYR A 136 -7.91 -0.12 -17.93
CA TYR A 136 -7.98 -0.12 -19.38
C TYR A 136 -8.41 -1.49 -19.96
N PRO A 137 -8.99 -1.55 -21.17
CA PRO A 137 -9.57 -2.80 -21.73
C PRO A 137 -8.57 -3.95 -21.95
N THR A 138 -7.30 -3.61 -22.21
CA THR A 138 -6.21 -4.56 -22.43
C THR A 138 -5.01 -4.15 -21.60
N TYR A 139 -4.04 -5.06 -21.43
CA TYR A 139 -2.78 -4.72 -20.78
C TYR A 139 -1.98 -3.66 -21.59
N THR A 140 -2.11 -3.67 -22.92
CA THR A 140 -1.33 -2.80 -23.82
C THR A 140 -2.00 -1.49 -24.19
N ALA A 141 -3.26 -1.25 -23.81
CA ALA A 141 -4.06 -0.14 -24.35
C ALA A 141 -3.41 1.25 -24.24
N VAL A 142 -2.67 1.52 -23.16
CA VAL A 142 -1.93 2.78 -22.98
C VAL A 142 -0.72 2.84 -23.91
N TRP A 143 0.01 1.73 -24.04
CA TRP A 143 1.17 1.60 -24.92
C TRP A 143 0.77 1.71 -26.39
N ASP A 144 -0.33 1.07 -26.78
CA ASP A 144 -0.91 1.17 -28.12
C ASP A 144 -1.22 2.63 -28.48
N LYS A 145 -1.80 3.39 -27.53
CA LYS A 145 -2.09 4.81 -27.72
C LYS A 145 -0.83 5.67 -27.84
N LEU A 146 0.22 5.39 -27.06
CA LEU A 146 1.50 6.07 -27.17
C LEU A 146 2.19 5.74 -28.50
N ALA A 147 2.18 4.48 -28.92
CA ALA A 147 2.72 4.05 -30.21
C ALA A 147 1.99 4.69 -31.40
N GLU A 148 0.66 4.83 -31.32
CA GLU A 148 -0.12 5.59 -32.30
C GLU A 148 0.31 7.06 -32.37
N GLN A 149 0.58 7.71 -31.23
CA GLN A 149 1.06 9.09 -31.19
C GLN A 149 2.44 9.24 -31.82
N VAL A 150 3.36 8.29 -31.55
CA VAL A 150 4.69 8.23 -32.18
C VAL A 150 4.55 8.07 -33.71
N LYS A 151 3.67 7.18 -34.15
CA LYS A 151 3.40 6.99 -35.58
C LYS A 151 2.80 8.24 -36.24
N ARG A 152 1.87 8.93 -35.56
CA ARG A 152 1.30 10.21 -36.03
C ARG A 152 2.33 11.33 -36.08
N ALA A 153 3.39 11.26 -35.27
CA ALA A 153 4.54 12.16 -35.35
C ALA A 153 5.50 11.84 -36.52
N GLY A 154 5.19 10.83 -37.35
CA GLY A 154 5.96 10.48 -38.54
C GLY A 154 7.08 9.46 -38.28
N ILE A 155 7.13 8.85 -37.11
CA ILE A 155 8.15 7.86 -36.75
C ILE A 155 7.56 6.45 -36.91
N SER A 156 8.07 5.69 -37.87
CA SER A 156 7.73 4.27 -38.08
C SER A 156 8.92 3.33 -37.89
N ARG A 157 10.14 3.86 -37.87
CA ARG A 157 11.38 3.13 -37.66
C ARG A 157 12.33 3.97 -36.80
N ILE A 158 13.14 3.31 -35.99
CA ILE A 158 14.23 3.93 -35.23
C ILE A 158 15.52 3.17 -35.53
N THR A 159 16.67 3.86 -35.55
CA THR A 159 17.98 3.19 -35.64
C THR A 159 18.64 2.97 -34.28
N GLY A 160 18.21 3.71 -33.27
CA GLY A 160 18.70 3.62 -31.90
C GLY A 160 17.84 2.72 -31.01
N ALA A 161 17.90 2.97 -29.72
CA ALA A 161 17.21 2.22 -28.67
C ALA A 161 15.85 2.81 -28.31
N LEU A 162 15.00 1.98 -27.72
CA LEU A 162 13.94 2.43 -26.83
C LEU A 162 14.53 2.54 -25.42
N VAL A 163 14.71 3.76 -24.94
CA VAL A 163 15.26 4.08 -23.62
C VAL A 163 14.11 4.29 -22.64
N VAL A 164 14.13 3.60 -21.50
CA VAL A 164 13.18 3.85 -20.41
C VAL A 164 13.81 4.80 -19.41
N ASP A 165 13.23 5.99 -19.29
CA ASP A 165 13.59 6.98 -18.29
C ASP A 165 12.72 6.80 -17.04
N ASN A 166 13.31 6.15 -16.03
CA ASN A 166 12.74 5.94 -14.70
C ASN A 166 13.34 6.88 -13.64
N THR A 167 14.02 7.94 -14.04
CA THR A 167 14.87 8.74 -13.13
C THR A 167 14.12 9.70 -12.21
N LEU A 168 12.80 9.86 -12.38
CA LEU A 168 12.00 10.75 -11.52
C LEU A 168 11.98 10.28 -10.06
N PHE A 169 12.04 8.96 -9.83
CA PHE A 169 12.10 8.39 -8.48
C PHE A 169 13.52 7.91 -8.19
N GLU A 170 13.99 8.21 -6.98
CA GLU A 170 15.29 7.76 -6.47
C GLU A 170 15.12 6.51 -5.59
N PRO A 171 16.12 5.61 -5.54
CA PRO A 171 16.10 4.48 -4.61
C PRO A 171 16.12 4.95 -3.15
N PRO A 172 15.64 4.12 -2.19
CA PRO A 172 15.20 2.75 -2.37
C PRO A 172 13.79 2.64 -2.96
N PHE A 173 13.60 1.65 -3.85
CA PHE A 173 12.30 1.35 -4.48
C PHE A 173 11.42 0.40 -3.65
N LEU A 174 11.96 -0.14 -2.55
CA LEU A 174 11.25 -0.96 -1.57
C LEU A 174 11.08 -0.18 -0.28
N ALA A 175 9.95 -0.36 0.41
CA ALA A 175 9.72 0.34 1.66
C ALA A 175 10.59 -0.21 2.80
N GLU A 176 11.06 0.69 3.66
CA GLU A 176 11.80 0.33 4.86
C GLU A 176 10.93 -0.51 5.81
N GLY A 177 11.49 -1.59 6.34
CA GLY A 177 10.83 -2.47 7.30
C GLY A 177 10.03 -3.63 6.71
N TRP A 178 9.95 -3.77 5.39
CA TRP A 178 9.37 -4.97 4.76
C TRP A 178 10.26 -6.20 4.93
N GLY A 179 9.64 -7.34 5.23
CA GLY A 179 10.32 -8.62 5.31
C GLY A 179 10.63 -9.17 3.92
N TRP A 180 11.64 -10.04 3.82
CA TRP A 180 12.00 -10.69 2.55
C TRP A 180 10.86 -11.59 2.04
N GLU A 181 10.06 -12.13 2.96
CA GLU A 181 8.84 -12.91 2.70
C GLU A 181 7.72 -12.10 2.03
N ASP A 182 7.73 -10.78 2.21
CA ASP A 182 6.73 -9.88 1.63
C ASP A 182 7.04 -9.60 0.16
N LEU A 183 8.32 -9.49 -0.20
CA LEU A 183 8.80 -8.92 -1.48
C LEU A 183 8.37 -9.68 -2.74
N MET A 184 7.88 -10.92 -2.61
CA MET A 184 7.29 -11.65 -3.73
C MET A 184 5.89 -11.12 -4.05
N TRP A 185 5.17 -10.57 -3.09
CA TRP A 185 3.75 -10.33 -3.19
C TRP A 185 3.44 -8.92 -3.71
N TRP A 186 2.31 -8.81 -4.39
CA TRP A 186 1.85 -7.58 -5.03
C TRP A 186 1.78 -6.35 -4.11
N TYR A 187 1.49 -6.54 -2.82
CA TYR A 187 1.41 -5.44 -1.87
C TYR A 187 2.78 -4.86 -1.49
N ALA A 188 3.85 -5.58 -1.85
CA ALA A 188 5.23 -5.22 -1.64
C ALA A 188 6.02 -5.03 -2.95
N ALA A 189 5.31 -4.81 -4.07
CA ALA A 189 5.95 -4.59 -5.36
C ALA A 189 6.86 -3.33 -5.33
N PRO A 190 8.03 -3.35 -5.99
CA PRO A 190 8.90 -2.19 -6.07
C PRO A 190 8.18 -0.99 -6.69
N VAL A 191 8.38 0.20 -6.11
CA VAL A 191 7.87 1.47 -6.62
C VAL A 191 8.71 1.92 -7.82
N SER A 192 8.06 2.46 -8.85
CA SER A 192 8.72 2.86 -10.09
C SER A 192 8.04 4.11 -10.66
N ALA A 193 8.83 5.02 -11.26
CA ALA A 193 8.28 6.17 -11.99
C ALA A 193 7.62 5.72 -13.31
N LEU A 194 8.07 4.61 -13.89
CA LEU A 194 7.33 3.91 -14.94
C LEU A 194 6.79 2.59 -14.38
N ALA A 195 5.52 2.61 -13.99
CA ALA A 195 4.82 1.43 -13.51
C ALA A 195 3.98 0.80 -14.62
N TYR A 196 3.88 -0.53 -14.59
CA TYR A 196 3.04 -1.30 -15.51
C TYR A 196 2.38 -2.46 -14.77
N ASN A 197 1.06 -2.58 -14.94
CA ASN A 197 0.23 -3.63 -14.34
C ASN A 197 0.47 -3.77 -12.82
N ASP A 198 0.42 -2.65 -12.09
CA ASP A 198 0.68 -2.59 -10.65
C ASP A 198 2.08 -3.11 -10.25
N ASN A 199 3.03 -3.16 -11.20
CA ASN A 199 4.35 -3.79 -11.08
C ASN A 199 4.27 -5.27 -10.69
N CYS A 200 3.23 -5.94 -11.20
CA CYS A 200 2.91 -7.31 -10.86
C CYS A 200 2.54 -8.12 -12.11
N ILE A 201 2.63 -9.44 -11.96
CA ILE A 201 2.03 -10.41 -12.87
C ILE A 201 0.99 -11.26 -12.14
N ASP A 202 0.02 -11.72 -12.90
CA ASP A 202 -0.94 -12.74 -12.52
C ASP A 202 -0.36 -14.12 -12.86
N VAL A 203 -0.27 -15.00 -11.87
CA VAL A 203 0.08 -16.41 -12.05
C VAL A 203 -1.21 -17.22 -11.91
N GLU A 204 -1.81 -17.57 -13.05
CA GLU A 204 -2.99 -18.41 -13.12
C GLU A 204 -2.58 -19.88 -13.29
N VAL A 205 -3.06 -20.77 -12.42
CA VAL A 205 -2.77 -22.20 -12.46
C VAL A 205 -4.07 -22.98 -12.63
N PHE A 206 -4.15 -23.81 -13.65
CA PHE A 206 -5.31 -24.65 -13.96
C PHE A 206 -4.94 -26.14 -13.94
N PRO A 207 -5.80 -27.02 -13.41
CA PRO A 207 -5.52 -28.45 -13.42
C PRO A 207 -5.40 -28.98 -14.85
N ALA A 208 -4.48 -29.92 -15.04
CA ALA A 208 -4.35 -30.65 -16.29
C ALA A 208 -5.55 -31.58 -16.53
N ARG A 209 -5.64 -32.12 -17.75
CA ARG A 209 -6.69 -33.06 -18.12
C ARG A 209 -6.58 -34.39 -17.36
N ARG A 210 -5.36 -34.83 -17.03
CA ARG A 210 -5.12 -36.09 -16.30
C ARG A 210 -4.46 -35.84 -14.95
N VAL A 211 -4.82 -36.67 -13.98
CA VAL A 211 -4.14 -36.73 -12.67
C VAL A 211 -2.69 -37.18 -12.89
N GLY A 212 -1.76 -36.56 -12.16
CA GLY A 212 -0.33 -36.82 -12.27
C GLY A 212 0.37 -36.03 -13.37
N GLU A 213 -0.36 -35.28 -14.21
CA GLU A 213 0.24 -34.33 -15.17
C GLU A 213 0.45 -32.95 -14.51
N PRO A 214 1.52 -32.22 -14.88
CA PRO A 214 1.74 -30.85 -14.41
C PRO A 214 0.58 -29.93 -14.80
N PRO A 215 0.15 -29.01 -13.93
CA PRO A 215 -0.92 -28.09 -14.26
C PRO A 215 -0.50 -27.08 -15.34
N GLU A 216 -1.49 -26.55 -16.06
CA GLU A 216 -1.28 -25.44 -16.97
C GLU A 216 -1.05 -24.17 -16.15
N VAL A 217 0.03 -23.44 -16.45
CA VAL A 217 0.33 -22.15 -15.81
C VAL A 217 0.35 -21.05 -16.85
N ARG A 218 -0.36 -19.96 -16.60
CA ARG A 218 -0.39 -18.77 -17.45
C ARG A 218 0.11 -17.58 -16.64
N ILE A 219 1.06 -16.85 -17.22
CA ILE A 219 1.59 -15.61 -16.67
C ILE A 219 1.03 -14.45 -17.48
N LYS A 220 0.42 -13.47 -16.82
CA LYS A 220 -0.16 -12.30 -17.49
C LYS A 220 0.18 -10.99 -16.76
N PRO A 221 0.42 -9.90 -17.48
CA PRO A 221 0.79 -9.89 -18.89
C PRO A 221 2.16 -10.58 -19.12
N PRO A 222 2.46 -11.02 -20.35
CA PRO A 222 3.81 -11.49 -20.68
C PRO A 222 4.82 -10.34 -20.59
N GLY A 223 6.12 -10.66 -20.69
CA GLY A 223 7.18 -9.64 -20.76
C GLY A 223 7.84 -9.27 -19.43
N SER A 224 7.43 -9.86 -18.31
CA SER A 224 8.06 -9.61 -16.99
C SER A 224 9.47 -10.18 -16.85
N GLY A 225 9.90 -11.08 -17.75
CA GLY A 225 11.19 -11.77 -17.66
C GLY A 225 11.28 -12.81 -16.52
N ILE A 226 10.24 -12.95 -15.70
CA ILE A 226 10.21 -13.89 -14.58
C ILE A 226 10.23 -15.32 -15.11
N ARG A 227 11.20 -16.10 -14.64
CA ARG A 227 11.27 -17.55 -14.90
C ARG A 227 10.38 -18.30 -13.92
N LEU A 228 9.63 -19.29 -14.42
CA LEU A 228 8.81 -20.18 -13.60
C LEU A 228 9.35 -21.61 -13.67
N GLN A 229 9.57 -22.23 -12.51
CA GLN A 229 9.82 -23.66 -12.39
C GLN A 229 8.57 -24.36 -11.84
N ASN A 230 7.92 -25.19 -12.67
CA ASN A 230 6.74 -25.94 -12.27
C ASN A 230 7.09 -27.39 -11.88
N LYS A 231 6.91 -27.72 -10.60
CA LYS A 231 6.99 -29.05 -10.01
C LYS A 231 5.65 -29.52 -9.43
N ALA A 232 4.59 -28.73 -9.59
CA ALA A 232 3.26 -29.08 -9.11
C ALA A 232 2.63 -30.14 -10.01
N LEU A 233 1.67 -30.88 -9.45
CA LEU A 233 0.91 -31.90 -10.17
C LEU A 233 -0.59 -31.71 -10.02
N THR A 234 -1.34 -32.20 -10.99
CA THR A 234 -2.80 -32.30 -10.87
C THR A 234 -3.16 -33.51 -10.02
N VAL A 235 -3.89 -33.31 -8.93
CA VAL A 235 -4.19 -34.36 -7.94
C VAL A 235 -5.64 -34.83 -7.97
N ALA A 236 -5.86 -36.09 -7.58
CA ALA A 236 -7.18 -36.73 -7.64
C ALA A 236 -8.09 -36.37 -6.46
N ARG A 237 -7.52 -36.04 -5.29
CA ARG A 237 -8.28 -35.80 -4.06
C ARG A 237 -8.16 -34.34 -3.64
N ARG A 238 -9.28 -33.75 -3.21
CA ARG A 238 -9.30 -32.35 -2.73
C ARG A 238 -8.43 -32.14 -1.48
N SER A 239 -8.22 -33.18 -0.66
CA SER A 239 -7.33 -33.12 0.50
C SER A 239 -5.85 -32.94 0.14
N GLU A 240 -5.48 -33.21 -1.11
CA GLU A 240 -4.13 -33.06 -1.67
C GLU A 240 -3.96 -31.72 -2.41
N ASP A 241 -5.02 -30.89 -2.45
CA ASP A 241 -4.97 -29.54 -3.02
C ASP A 241 -4.18 -28.62 -2.07
N ARG A 242 -2.87 -28.55 -2.33
CA ARG A 242 -1.87 -27.86 -1.53
C ARG A 242 -0.87 -27.21 -2.48
N LEU A 243 -1.37 -26.44 -3.42
CA LEU A 243 -0.55 -25.69 -4.34
C LEU A 243 0.24 -24.62 -3.57
N ILE A 244 1.53 -24.50 -3.87
CA ILE A 244 2.42 -23.53 -3.23
C ILE A 244 3.16 -22.79 -4.34
N ILE A 245 3.12 -21.46 -4.26
CA ILE A 245 3.96 -20.57 -5.05
C ILE A 245 5.00 -19.94 -4.13
N SER A 246 6.27 -19.93 -4.53
CA SER A 246 7.35 -19.34 -3.76
C SER A 246 8.41 -18.70 -4.65
N ARG A 247 9.22 -17.81 -4.05
CA ARG A 247 10.40 -17.20 -4.66
C ARG A 247 11.52 -17.28 -3.64
N ASP A 248 12.61 -17.95 -3.99
CA ASP A 248 13.67 -18.28 -3.03
C ASP A 248 14.51 -17.05 -2.65
N THR A 249 14.67 -16.11 -3.59
CA THR A 249 15.37 -14.83 -3.37
C THR A 249 14.67 -13.71 -4.13
N PRO A 250 14.67 -12.46 -3.62
CA PRO A 250 14.32 -11.29 -4.43
C PRO A 250 15.12 -11.27 -5.74
N GLY A 251 14.51 -10.94 -6.87
CA GLY A 251 15.13 -11.07 -8.20
C GLY A 251 15.13 -12.49 -8.80
N GLY A 252 14.70 -13.49 -8.04
CA GLY A 252 14.70 -14.90 -8.43
C GLY A 252 13.47 -15.31 -9.27
N GLY A 253 13.57 -16.49 -9.89
CA GLY A 253 12.40 -17.12 -10.50
C GLY A 253 11.35 -17.54 -9.47
N ILE A 254 10.14 -17.81 -9.95
CA ILE A 254 9.06 -18.37 -9.16
C ILE A 254 9.10 -19.90 -9.24
N ASN A 255 8.87 -20.57 -8.11
CA ASN A 255 8.68 -22.00 -8.01
C ASN A 255 7.21 -22.31 -7.75
N LEU A 256 6.65 -23.27 -8.49
CA LEU A 256 5.32 -23.81 -8.26
C LEU A 256 5.45 -25.27 -7.82
N GLY A 257 4.88 -25.63 -6.67
CA GLY A 257 4.94 -26.97 -6.09
C GLY A 257 3.60 -27.43 -5.51
N GLY A 258 3.58 -28.68 -5.04
CA GLY A 258 2.39 -29.27 -4.42
C GLY A 258 1.38 -29.82 -5.43
N GLY A 259 0.10 -29.77 -5.09
CA GLY A 259 -0.98 -30.36 -5.88
C GLY A 259 -2.14 -29.41 -6.12
N ILE A 260 -2.69 -29.38 -7.34
CA ILE A 260 -3.96 -28.70 -7.65
C ILE A 260 -5.05 -29.74 -7.95
N TYR A 261 -6.20 -29.64 -7.30
CA TYR A 261 -7.26 -30.63 -7.47
C TYR A 261 -7.80 -30.63 -8.91
N ARG A 262 -7.97 -31.81 -9.52
CA ARG A 262 -8.47 -31.98 -10.90
C ARG A 262 -9.82 -31.32 -11.22
N ARG A 263 -10.62 -30.94 -10.22
CA ARG A 263 -11.88 -30.19 -10.40
C ARG A 263 -11.82 -28.76 -9.84
N SER A 264 -10.61 -28.27 -9.54
CA SER A 264 -10.41 -26.87 -9.19
C SER A 264 -10.80 -25.99 -10.38
N LEU A 265 -11.38 -24.83 -10.08
CA LEU A 265 -11.68 -23.80 -11.09
C LEU A 265 -10.42 -23.02 -11.52
N GLY A 266 -9.30 -23.28 -10.86
CA GLY A 266 -8.04 -22.57 -11.03
C GLY A 266 -7.59 -21.91 -9.74
N PHE A 267 -6.34 -21.50 -9.73
CA PHE A 267 -5.70 -20.74 -8.67
C PHE A 267 -5.09 -19.49 -9.30
N LEU A 268 -5.20 -18.35 -8.63
CA LEU A 268 -4.68 -17.07 -9.11
C LEU A 268 -3.91 -16.43 -7.96
N GLU A 269 -2.68 -16.03 -8.24
CA GLU A 269 -1.88 -15.20 -7.35
C GLU A 269 -1.26 -14.03 -8.09
N HIS A 270 -1.01 -12.95 -7.36
CA HIS A 270 -0.38 -11.75 -7.89
C HIS A 270 1.03 -11.62 -7.32
N VAL A 271 2.01 -11.63 -8.22
CA VAL A 271 3.43 -11.66 -7.87
C VAL A 271 4.12 -10.42 -8.39
N ALA A 272 4.87 -9.75 -7.51
CA ALA A 272 5.67 -8.58 -7.83
C ALA A 272 6.77 -8.92 -8.85
N VAL A 273 7.00 -8.00 -9.78
CA VAL A 273 8.17 -8.03 -10.66
C VAL A 273 9.35 -7.31 -10.01
N ASP A 274 10.57 -7.82 -10.22
CA ASP A 274 11.76 -7.24 -9.61
C ASP A 274 12.32 -6.04 -10.40
N ASP A 275 12.05 -5.98 -11.71
CA ASP A 275 12.42 -4.87 -12.60
C ASP A 275 11.17 -4.26 -13.26
N PRO A 276 10.43 -3.38 -12.57
CA PRO A 276 9.26 -2.74 -13.15
C PRO A 276 9.53 -1.90 -14.41
N PRO A 277 10.62 -1.10 -14.51
CA PRO A 277 10.97 -0.40 -15.74
C PRO A 277 11.17 -1.34 -16.93
N GLY A 278 11.92 -2.43 -16.75
CA GLY A 278 12.12 -3.44 -17.79
C GLY A 278 10.82 -4.16 -18.16
N PHE A 279 9.95 -4.43 -17.18
CA PHE A 279 8.63 -5.01 -17.44
C PHE A 279 7.75 -4.08 -18.29
N ALA A 280 7.73 -2.78 -17.98
CA ALA A 280 7.01 -1.79 -18.78
C ALA A 280 7.60 -1.65 -20.20
N ALA A 281 8.93 -1.74 -20.35
CA ALA A 281 9.61 -1.65 -21.65
C ALA A 281 9.24 -2.79 -22.61
N ASN A 282 8.92 -3.97 -22.08
CA ASN A 282 8.61 -5.18 -22.83
C ASN A 282 7.10 -5.35 -23.13
N ALA A 283 6.29 -4.37 -22.76
CA ALA A 283 4.82 -4.43 -22.82
C ALA A 283 4.25 -4.15 -24.22
#